data_AF-A0A0H2V6T9-F1
#
_entry.id   AF-A0A0H2V6T9-F1
#
_cell.length_a   1.000
_cell.length_b   1.000
_cell.length_c   1.000
_cell.angle_alpha   90.00
_cell.angle_beta   90.00
_cell.angle_gamma   90.00
#
_symmetry.space_group_name_H-M   'P 1'
#
loop_
_entity.id
_entity.type
_entity.pdbx_description
1 polymer ?
#
loop_
_entity_poly.entity_id
_entity_poly.type
_entity_poly.pdbx_seq_one_letter_code
_entity_poly.pdbx_strand_id
1 'polypeptide(L)'
;MPSSFILDLASSYHFIFMSLLLRSVLEPSMHNVYFYLYSQSTYCIFFIRVYYGGHMSNLRKYRESLNISQTTLAKAVGCTQGAIGHWESGRRFPDLKTCRALVACLNKLGAKVSLDDVFPPEHKAA
;
A
#
# COMPACT_ATOMS: atom_id res chain seq x y z
N MET A 1 9.77 12.39 4.88
CA MET A 1 11.10 11.77 4.72
C MET A 1 11.08 10.32 5.24
N PRO A 2 10.71 9.33 4.41
CA PRO A 2 10.84 7.91 4.74
C PRO A 2 11.89 7.15 3.90
N SER A 3 12.55 7.81 2.94
CA SER A 3 13.46 7.17 1.97
C SER A 3 14.76 6.67 2.59
N SER A 4 15.37 7.41 3.52
CA SER A 4 16.61 7.00 4.19
C SER A 4 16.41 5.77 5.08
N PHE A 5 15.33 5.73 5.86
CA PHE A 5 15.02 4.62 6.76
C PHE A 5 14.81 3.29 6.00
N ILE A 6 14.15 3.34 4.83
CA ILE A 6 13.94 2.16 3.99
C ILE A 6 15.26 1.68 3.35
N LEU A 7 16.14 2.61 2.96
CA LEU A 7 17.46 2.27 2.40
C LEU A 7 18.41 1.70 3.46
N ASP A 8 18.39 2.23 4.68
CA ASP A 8 19.15 1.71 5.82
C ASP A 8 18.66 0.32 6.23
N LEU A 9 17.34 0.12 6.24
CA LEU A 9 16.75 -1.18 6.51
C LEU A 9 17.15 -2.19 5.42
N ALA A 10 17.05 -1.83 4.14
CA ALA A 10 17.47 -2.67 3.02
C ALA A 10 18.97 -3.03 3.07
N SER A 11 19.82 -2.08 3.45
CA SER A 11 21.27 -2.28 3.59
C SER A 11 21.60 -3.22 4.76
N SER A 12 20.89 -3.06 5.88
CA SER A 12 20.97 -3.95 7.04
C SER A 12 20.53 -5.38 6.69
N TYR A 13 19.44 -5.53 5.93
CA TYR A 13 18.99 -6.82 5.43
C TYR A 13 20.00 -7.48 4.48
N HIS A 14 20.64 -6.72 3.60
CA HIS A 14 21.67 -7.26 2.71
C HIS A 14 22.90 -7.76 3.48
N PHE A 15 23.33 -7.04 4.51
CA PHE A 15 24.45 -7.44 5.36
C PHE A 15 24.12 -8.70 6.18
N ILE A 16 22.92 -8.75 6.76
CA ILE A 16 22.41 -9.93 7.46
C ILE A 16 22.32 -11.12 6.49
N PHE A 17 21.79 -10.92 5.27
CA PHE A 17 21.71 -11.95 4.23
C PHE A 17 23.09 -12.53 3.86
N MET A 18 24.09 -11.68 3.59
CA MET A 18 25.46 -12.13 3.30
C MET A 18 26.07 -12.93 4.46
N SER A 19 25.82 -12.52 5.71
CA SER A 19 26.32 -13.24 6.89
C SER A 19 25.66 -14.61 7.09
N LEU A 20 24.36 -14.74 6.80
CA LEU A 20 23.61 -15.99 6.94
C LEU A 20 23.89 -16.96 5.79
N LEU A 21 24.09 -16.45 4.58
CA LEU A 21 24.49 -17.24 3.40
C LEU A 21 25.89 -17.84 3.59
N LEU A 22 26.83 -17.07 4.14
CA LEU A 22 28.17 -17.57 4.47
C LEU A 22 28.10 -18.67 5.56
N ARG A 23 27.20 -18.53 6.53
CA ARG A 23 26.95 -19.54 7.57
C ARG A 23 26.26 -20.80 7.05
N SER A 24 25.34 -20.69 6.08
CA SER A 24 24.65 -21.86 5.52
C SER A 24 25.56 -22.74 4.65
N VAL A 25 26.60 -22.14 4.04
CA VAL A 25 27.67 -22.88 3.34
C VAL A 25 28.58 -23.64 4.32
N LEU A 26 28.76 -23.13 5.54
CA LEU A 26 29.60 -23.75 6.57
C LEU A 26 28.87 -24.86 7.35
N GLU A 27 27.54 -24.80 7.51
CA GLU A 27 26.75 -25.81 8.24
C GLU A 27 25.55 -26.34 7.43
N PRO A 28 25.72 -27.47 6.69
CA PRO A 28 24.69 -28.03 5.81
C PRO A 28 23.42 -28.49 6.52
N SER A 29 23.49 -28.80 7.82
CA SER A 29 22.35 -29.28 8.63
C SER A 29 21.27 -28.22 8.87
N MET A 30 21.59 -26.94 8.69
CA MET A 30 20.70 -25.81 9.02
C MET A 30 20.07 -25.15 7.77
N HIS A 31 20.28 -25.69 6.56
CA HIS A 31 19.82 -25.08 5.31
C HIS A 31 18.31 -24.82 5.25
N ASN A 32 17.49 -25.75 5.74
CA ASN A 32 16.03 -25.60 5.73
C ASN A 32 15.53 -24.44 6.61
N VAL A 33 16.22 -24.17 7.72
CA VAL A 33 15.88 -23.09 8.64
C VAL A 33 16.19 -21.73 8.00
N TYR A 34 17.35 -21.61 7.35
CA TYR A 34 17.74 -20.39 6.64
C TYR A 34 16.84 -20.10 5.44
N PHE A 35 16.46 -21.13 4.66
CA PHE A 35 15.52 -20.97 3.56
C PHE A 35 14.14 -20.50 4.02
N TYR A 36 13.63 -21.03 5.13
CA TYR A 36 12.36 -20.61 5.70
C TYR A 36 12.40 -19.16 6.20
N LEU A 37 13.43 -18.77 6.95
CA LEU A 37 13.59 -17.39 7.44
C LEU A 37 13.75 -16.38 6.30
N TYR A 38 14.43 -16.77 5.21
CA TYR A 38 14.54 -15.94 4.01
C TYR A 38 13.19 -15.78 3.29
N SER A 39 12.42 -16.87 3.16
CA SER A 39 11.06 -16.82 2.60
C SER A 39 10.15 -15.89 3.42
N GLN A 40 10.19 -15.98 4.76
CA GLN A 40 9.38 -15.12 5.63
C GLN A 40 9.80 -13.64 5.57
N SER A 41 11.11 -13.35 5.56
CA SER A 41 11.61 -11.96 5.54
C SER A 41 11.35 -11.26 4.20
N THR A 42 11.53 -11.95 3.07
CA THR A 42 11.20 -11.41 1.74
C THR A 42 9.70 -11.16 1.58
N TYR A 43 8.85 -12.04 2.12
CA TYR A 43 7.40 -11.84 2.18
C TYR A 43 7.05 -10.59 3.01
N CYS A 44 7.73 -10.37 4.13
CA CYS A 44 7.54 -9.21 5.00
C CYS A 44 7.95 -7.89 4.31
N ILE A 45 9.10 -7.86 3.62
CA ILE A 45 9.56 -6.68 2.86
C ILE A 45 8.61 -6.37 1.69
N PHE A 46 8.13 -7.40 0.99
CA PHE A 46 7.12 -7.25 -0.07
C PHE A 46 5.82 -6.67 0.50
N PHE A 47 5.35 -7.17 1.64
CA PHE A 47 4.18 -6.64 2.32
C PHE A 47 4.39 -5.20 2.80
N ILE A 48 5.54 -4.86 3.39
CA ILE A 48 5.84 -3.51 3.88
C ILE A 48 5.89 -2.51 2.73
N ARG A 49 6.55 -2.84 1.60
CA ARG A 49 6.55 -1.98 0.40
C ARG A 49 5.15 -1.77 -0.16
N VAL A 50 4.31 -2.79 -0.13
CA VAL A 50 2.92 -2.73 -0.62
C VAL A 50 1.99 -1.99 0.35
N TYR A 51 2.24 -2.05 1.67
CA TYR A 51 1.41 -1.39 2.69
C TYR A 51 1.81 0.06 2.98
N TYR A 52 3.10 0.40 2.92
CA TYR A 52 3.61 1.74 3.26
C TYR A 52 4.07 2.55 2.03
N GLY A 53 4.11 1.96 0.83
CA GLY A 53 4.58 2.62 -0.40
C GLY A 53 3.51 3.35 -1.20
N GLY A 54 2.25 3.34 -0.77
CA GLY A 54 1.13 3.98 -1.46
C GLY A 54 0.80 5.33 -0.86
N HIS A 55 0.70 6.36 -1.71
CA HIS A 55 0.10 7.65 -1.37
C HIS A 55 -1.24 7.44 -0.65
N MET A 56 -1.39 8.01 0.54
CA MET A 56 -2.57 7.79 1.39
C MET A 56 -3.79 8.48 0.77
N SER A 57 -4.70 7.71 0.15
CA SER A 57 -5.98 8.26 -0.31
C SER A 57 -6.92 8.47 0.88
N ASN A 58 -7.59 9.60 0.96
CA ASN A 58 -8.60 9.87 1.98
C ASN A 58 -9.96 9.21 1.65
N LEU A 59 -10.02 8.44 0.56
CA LEU A 59 -11.24 7.80 0.07
C LEU A 59 -11.93 6.96 1.14
N ARG A 60 -11.15 6.16 1.88
CA ARG A 60 -11.67 5.34 2.98
C ARG A 60 -12.32 6.17 4.08
N LYS A 61 -11.70 7.30 4.46
CA LYS A 61 -12.23 8.19 5.52
C LYS A 61 -13.59 8.75 5.15
N TYR A 62 -13.75 9.22 3.91
CA TYR A 62 -15.03 9.73 3.44
C TYR A 62 -16.08 8.63 3.32
N ARG A 63 -15.68 7.45 2.84
CA ARG A 63 -16.55 6.28 2.77
C ARG A 63 -17.09 5.90 4.16
N GLU A 64 -16.23 5.86 5.17
CA GLU A 64 -16.60 5.56 6.54
C GLU A 64 -17.45 6.67 7.17
N SER A 65 -17.16 7.94 6.88
CA SER A 65 -18.00 9.07 7.34
C SER A 65 -19.44 9.03 6.81
N LEU A 66 -19.64 8.41 5.65
CA LEU A 66 -20.94 8.21 5.02
C LEU A 66 -21.61 6.88 5.42
N ASN A 67 -20.96 6.06 6.26
CA ASN A 67 -21.43 4.72 6.64
C ASN A 67 -21.74 3.78 5.45
N ILE A 68 -21.01 3.92 4.34
CA ILE A 68 -21.20 3.07 3.16
C ILE A 68 -20.12 1.98 3.05
N SER A 69 -20.48 0.82 2.51
CA SER A 69 -19.52 -0.26 2.25
C SER A 69 -18.70 -0.02 0.98
N GLN A 70 -17.53 -0.67 0.86
CA GLN A 70 -16.74 -0.64 -0.39
C GLN A 70 -17.56 -1.14 -1.59
N THR A 71 -18.41 -2.15 -1.40
CA THR A 71 -19.30 -2.68 -2.44
C THR A 71 -20.33 -1.66 -2.89
N THR A 72 -20.91 -0.89 -1.95
CA THR A 72 -21.88 0.16 -2.27
C THR A 72 -21.25 1.26 -3.10
N LEU A 73 -20.06 1.72 -2.70
CA LEU A 73 -19.30 2.73 -3.46
C LEU A 73 -18.90 2.21 -4.84
N ALA A 74 -18.44 0.95 -4.92
CA ALA A 74 -18.07 0.32 -6.17
C ALA A 74 -19.25 0.25 -7.16
N LYS A 75 -20.44 -0.13 -6.68
CA LYS A 75 -21.68 -0.14 -7.48
C LYS A 75 -22.06 1.25 -7.96
N ALA A 76 -21.93 2.27 -7.11
CA ALA A 76 -22.26 3.65 -7.47
C ALA A 76 -21.34 4.23 -8.55
N VAL A 77 -20.06 3.85 -8.53
CA VAL A 77 -19.03 4.31 -9.48
C VAL A 77 -19.00 3.46 -10.75
N GLY A 78 -19.52 2.23 -10.70
CA GLY A 78 -19.49 1.28 -11.80
C GLY A 78 -18.18 0.49 -11.88
N CYS A 79 -17.53 0.22 -10.74
CA CYS A 79 -16.29 -0.56 -10.65
C CYS A 79 -16.45 -1.78 -9.75
N THR A 80 -15.42 -2.62 -9.64
CA THR A 80 -15.41 -3.77 -8.74
C THR A 80 -15.04 -3.36 -7.31
N GLN A 81 -15.48 -4.12 -6.30
CA GLN A 81 -15.12 -3.87 -4.90
C GLN A 81 -13.60 -3.98 -4.67
N GLY A 82 -12.92 -4.92 -5.35
CA GLY A 82 -11.47 -5.03 -5.32
C GLY A 82 -10.74 -3.79 -5.87
N ALA A 83 -11.32 -3.08 -6.84
CA ALA A 83 -10.75 -1.82 -7.35
C ALA A 83 -10.74 -0.73 -6.27
N ILE A 84 -11.86 -0.57 -5.55
CA ILE A 84 -11.95 0.35 -4.39
C ILE A 84 -10.91 -0.02 -3.34
N GLY A 85 -10.78 -1.31 -2.99
CA GLY A 85 -9.79 -1.78 -2.02
C GLY A 85 -8.35 -1.48 -2.44
N HIS A 86 -8.01 -1.62 -3.73
CA HIS A 86 -6.70 -1.25 -4.25
C HIS A 86 -6.43 0.27 -4.21
N TRP A 87 -7.45 1.09 -4.43
CA TRP A 87 -7.32 2.56 -4.37
C TRP A 87 -7.24 3.07 -2.92
N GLU A 88 -8.03 2.49 -2.01
CA GLU A 88 -7.98 2.80 -0.58
C GLU A 88 -6.65 2.40 0.07
N SER A 89 -6.03 1.30 -0.41
CA SER A 89 -4.72 0.85 0.08
C SER A 89 -3.53 1.50 -0.64
N GLY A 90 -3.77 2.35 -1.65
CA GLY A 90 -2.71 2.97 -2.45
C GLY A 90 -1.92 1.98 -3.34
N ARG A 91 -2.41 0.74 -3.51
CA ARG A 91 -1.78 -0.27 -4.38
C ARG A 91 -1.93 0.05 -5.85
N ARG A 92 -3.02 0.72 -6.22
CA ARG A 92 -3.29 1.21 -7.58
C ARG A 92 -3.89 2.59 -7.51
N PHE A 93 -3.71 3.36 -8.57
CA PHE A 93 -4.30 4.68 -8.70
C PHE A 93 -5.44 4.65 -9.73
N PRO A 94 -6.60 5.23 -9.41
CA PRO A 94 -7.64 5.44 -10.39
C PRO A 94 -7.21 6.51 -11.42
N ASP A 95 -7.65 6.35 -12.66
CA ASP A 95 -7.52 7.40 -13.68
C ASP A 95 -8.28 8.67 -13.28
N LEU A 96 -7.89 9.81 -13.84
CA LEU A 96 -8.50 11.12 -13.53
C LEU A 96 -10.03 11.12 -13.71
N LYS A 97 -10.53 10.43 -14.75
CA LYS A 97 -11.97 10.28 -14.99
C LYS A 97 -12.66 9.55 -13.82
N THR A 98 -12.01 8.50 -13.31
CA THR A 98 -12.49 7.71 -12.18
C THR A 98 -12.40 8.49 -10.88
N CYS A 99 -11.35 9.30 -10.67
CA CYS A 99 -11.25 10.20 -9.52
C CYS A 99 -12.42 11.20 -9.50
N ARG A 100 -12.74 11.81 -10.64
CA ARG A 100 -13.90 12.71 -10.76
C ARG A 100 -15.22 11.99 -10.50
N ALA A 101 -15.37 10.76 -11.00
CA ALA A 101 -16.56 9.95 -10.74
C ALA A 101 -16.70 9.60 -9.25
N LEU A 102 -15.61 9.24 -8.58
CA LEU A 102 -15.58 8.96 -7.13
C LEU A 102 -16.02 10.18 -6.33
N VAL A 103 -15.44 11.35 -6.60
CA VAL A 103 -15.82 12.61 -5.93
C VAL A 103 -17.28 12.95 -6.18
N ALA A 104 -17.76 12.81 -7.43
CA ALA A 104 -19.16 13.04 -7.75
C ALA A 104 -20.11 12.07 -7.02
N CYS A 105 -19.75 10.79 -6.92
CA CYS A 105 -20.51 9.80 -6.17
C CYS A 105 -20.52 10.11 -4.67
N LEU A 106 -19.38 10.43 -4.06
CA LEU A 106 -19.30 10.83 -2.66
C LEU A 106 -20.17 12.06 -2.39
N ASN A 107 -20.12 13.06 -3.28
CA ASN A 107 -20.93 14.27 -3.14
C ASN A 107 -22.43 13.99 -3.29
N LYS A 108 -22.82 13.08 -4.19
CA LYS A 108 -24.22 12.62 -4.31
C LYS A 108 -24.70 11.87 -3.06
N LEU A 109 -23.80 11.20 -2.36
CA LEU A 109 -24.11 10.46 -1.12
C LEU A 109 -24.12 11.36 0.13
N GLY A 110 -23.84 12.66 -0.02
CA GLY A 110 -23.92 13.64 1.06
C GLY A 110 -22.58 14.16 1.58
N ALA A 111 -21.45 13.74 1.01
CA ALA A 111 -20.18 14.40 1.29
C ALA A 111 -20.11 15.78 0.59
N LYS A 112 -19.30 16.70 1.10
CA LYS A 112 -18.88 17.92 0.38
C LYS A 112 -17.36 17.87 0.27
N VAL A 113 -16.87 17.16 -0.75
CA VAL A 113 -15.45 16.91 -0.98
C VAL A 113 -15.03 17.33 -2.38
N SER A 114 -13.81 17.82 -2.49
CA SER A 114 -13.14 18.11 -3.76
C SER A 114 -12.17 16.97 -4.14
N LEU A 115 -11.59 17.06 -5.34
CA LEU A 115 -10.59 16.09 -5.81
C LEU A 115 -9.37 16.05 -4.90
N ASP A 116 -8.89 17.23 -4.47
CA ASP A 116 -7.69 17.37 -3.64
C ASP A 116 -7.92 16.90 -2.20
N ASP A 117 -9.17 16.93 -1.73
CA ASP A 117 -9.52 16.38 -0.41
C ASP A 117 -9.40 14.85 -0.39
N VAL A 118 -9.89 14.20 -1.45
CA VAL A 118 -9.91 12.73 -1.57
C VAL A 118 -8.54 12.19 -2.01
N PHE A 119 -7.88 12.90 -2.93
CA PHE A 119 -6.59 12.57 -3.52
C PHE A 119 -5.65 13.78 -3.40
N PRO A 120 -5.08 14.03 -2.21
CA PRO A 120 -4.19 15.18 -2.01
C PRO A 120 -2.99 15.11 -2.95
N PRO A 121 -2.40 16.22 -3.40
CA PRO A 121 -1.15 16.18 -4.14
C PRO A 121 -0.01 15.66 -3.25
N GLU A 122 0.95 14.92 -3.82
CA GLU A 122 2.16 14.52 -3.09
C GLU A 122 2.91 15.77 -2.61
N HIS A 123 3.08 15.90 -1.30
CA HIS A 123 3.94 16.92 -0.74
C HIS A 123 5.37 16.57 -1.15
N LYS A 124 5.89 17.24 -2.19
CA LYS A 124 7.34 17.29 -2.38
C LYS A 124 7.90 17.89 -1.10
N ALA A 125 8.62 17.07 -0.33
CA ALA A 125 9.50 17.61 0.70
C ALA A 125 10.50 18.48 -0.06
N ALA A 126 10.34 19.80 0.09
CA ALA A 126 11.28 20.79 -0.42
C ALA A 126 12.63 20.66 0.30
#